data_AF-A0AAJ3F2I8-F1
#
_entry.id   AF-A0AAJ3F2I8-F1
#
_cell.length_a   1.000
_cell.length_b   1.000
_cell.length_c   1.000
_cell.angle_alpha   90.00
_cell.angle_beta   90.00
_cell.angle_gamma   90.00
#
_symmetry.space_group_name_H-M   'P 1'
#
loop_
_entity.id
_entity.type
_entity.pdbx_description
1 polymer ?
#
loop_
_entity_poly.entity_id
_entity_poly.type
_entity_poly.pdbx_seq_one_letter_code
_entity_poly.pdbx_strand_id
1 'polypeptide(L)'
;MHIWERASTLGLSDLEDEAVRRDEESRRRGELAGSIRSDAVGTASQSELPTIWGAGWEPSSALEFPTPLNSSWARDELLRFVAERHDGHLDTAASCWDEMGAPESFGGVSFYQFSKSYVSSL
;
A
#
# COMPACT_ATOMS: atom_id res chain seq x y z
N MET A 1 -6.00 -0.19 -18.38
CA MET A 1 -5.68 -1.39 -17.58
C MET A 1 -5.38 -2.51 -18.56
N HIS A 2 -4.09 -2.70 -18.88
CA HIS A 2 -3.66 -3.77 -19.77
C HIS A 2 -3.48 -5.01 -18.89
N ILE A 3 -4.53 -5.81 -18.77
CA ILE A 3 -4.43 -7.11 -18.12
C ILE A 3 -3.44 -7.89 -18.98
N TRP A 4 -2.38 -8.42 -18.37
CA TRP A 4 -1.41 -9.28 -19.05
C TRP A 4 -2.09 -10.62 -19.39
N GLU A 5 -3.03 -10.60 -20.32
CA GLU A 5 -3.62 -11.80 -20.87
C GLU A 5 -2.62 -12.43 -21.86
N ARG A 6 -2.29 -13.70 -21.63
CA ARG A 6 -1.49 -14.46 -22.58
C ARG A 6 -2.35 -14.84 -23.79
N ALA A 7 -1.76 -14.85 -24.98
CA ALA A 7 -2.44 -15.33 -26.17
C ALA A 7 -2.90 -16.78 -25.95
N SER A 8 -4.17 -17.07 -26.25
CA SER A 8 -4.82 -18.38 -26.03
C SER A 8 -4.31 -19.51 -26.94
N THR A 9 -3.24 -19.26 -27.68
CA THR A 9 -2.62 -20.19 -28.65
C THR A 9 -1.37 -20.88 -28.10
N LEU A 10 -0.99 -20.62 -26.84
CA LEU A 10 0.17 -21.27 -26.21
C LEU A 10 -0.17 -22.70 -25.82
N GLY A 11 0.68 -23.65 -26.24
CA GLY A 11 0.53 -25.05 -25.87
C GLY A 11 0.91 -25.28 -24.40
N LEU A 12 0.41 -26.38 -23.82
CA LEU A 12 0.77 -26.77 -22.45
C LEU A 12 2.29 -26.95 -22.28
N SER A 13 2.96 -27.51 -23.30
CA SER A 13 4.42 -27.67 -23.32
C SER A 13 5.16 -26.33 -23.25
N ASP A 14 4.68 -25.29 -23.95
CA ASP A 14 5.30 -23.97 -23.93
C ASP A 14 5.19 -23.33 -22.52
N LEU A 15 4.10 -23.63 -21.81
CA LEU A 15 3.88 -23.15 -20.44
C LEU A 15 4.75 -23.91 -19.43
N GLU A 16 4.93 -25.21 -19.61
CA GLU A 16 5.82 -26.03 -18.79
C GLU A 16 7.28 -25.60 -18.96
N ASP A 17 7.73 -25.40 -20.21
CA ASP A 17 9.08 -24.90 -20.52
C ASP A 17 9.30 -23.49 -19.95
N GLU A 18 8.29 -22.62 -20.05
CA GLU A 18 8.33 -21.28 -19.44
C GLU A 18 8.37 -21.35 -17.91
N ALA A 19 7.64 -22.28 -17.28
CA ALA A 19 7.65 -22.47 -15.84
C ALA A 19 9.04 -22.91 -15.36
N VAL A 20 9.63 -23.92 -16.01
CA VAL A 20 11.00 -24.37 -15.71
C VAL A 20 12.01 -23.23 -15.84
N ARG A 21 11.94 -22.44 -16.92
CA ARG A 21 12.83 -21.28 -17.09
C ARG A 21 12.69 -20.26 -15.95
N ARG A 22 11.47 -19.99 -15.47
CA ARG A 22 11.24 -19.07 -14.33
C ARG A 22 11.73 -19.60 -13.01
N ASP A 23 11.58 -20.90 -12.75
CA ASP A 23 12.06 -21.51 -11.53
C ASP A 23 13.60 -21.50 -11.48
N GLU A 24 14.25 -21.79 -12.61
CA GLU A 24 15.70 -21.69 -12.75
C GLU A 24 16.20 -20.25 -12.62
N GLU A 25 15.50 -19.28 -13.23
CA GLU A 25 15.82 -17.86 -13.10
C GLU A 25 15.69 -17.38 -11.65
N SER A 26 14.65 -17.81 -10.94
CA SER A 26 14.41 -17.46 -9.53
C SER A 26 15.52 -17.99 -8.64
N ARG A 27 15.98 -19.22 -8.88
CA ARG A 27 17.12 -19.82 -8.18
C ARG A 27 18.41 -19.05 -8.46
N ARG A 28 18.68 -18.73 -9.73
CA ARG A 28 19.89 -17.98 -10.16
C ARG A 28 19.89 -16.55 -9.61
N ARG A 29 18.72 -15.90 -9.51
CA ARG A 29 18.54 -14.58 -8.90
C ARG A 29 18.76 -14.61 -7.39
N GLY A 30 18.34 -15.69 -6.72
CA GLY A 30 18.65 -15.95 -5.31
C GLY A 30 20.15 -16.12 -5.03
N GLU A 31 20.85 -16.84 -5.91
CA GLU A 31 22.32 -16.99 -5.86
C GLU A 31 23.04 -15.66 -6.12
N LEU A 32 22.57 -14.87 -7.10
CA LEU A 32 23.09 -13.53 -7.38
C LEU A 32 22.86 -12.57 -6.20
N ALA A 33 21.68 -12.61 -5.55
CA ALA A 33 21.38 -11.81 -4.36
C ALA A 33 22.21 -12.24 -3.13
N GLY A 34 22.50 -13.54 -2.98
CA GLY A 34 23.42 -14.06 -1.98
C GLY A 34 24.86 -13.59 -2.20
N SER A 35 25.31 -13.55 -3.46
CA SER A 35 26.62 -13.02 -3.85
C SER A 35 26.71 -11.50 -3.67
N ILE A 36 25.66 -10.75 -4.03
CA ILE A 36 25.58 -9.29 -3.84
C ILE A 36 25.57 -8.94 -2.34
N ARG A 37 24.92 -9.73 -1.48
CA ARG A 37 24.98 -9.54 -0.02
C ARG A 37 26.38 -9.72 0.57
N SER A 38 27.23 -10.53 -0.06
CA SER A 38 28.63 -10.71 0.37
C SER A 38 29.55 -9.60 -0.13
N ASP A 39 29.19 -8.90 -1.22
CA ASP A 39 30.01 -7.86 -1.87
C ASP A 39 29.47 -6.42 -1.65
N ALA A 40 28.28 -6.29 -1.05
CA ALA A 40 27.73 -5.01 -0.59
C ALA A 40 28.38 -4.60 0.74
N VAL A 41 29.59 -4.07 0.65
CA VAL A 41 30.06 -3.05 1.58
C VAL A 41 29.02 -1.92 1.58
N GLY A 42 28.35 -1.76 2.72
CA GLY A 42 27.32 -0.74 2.94
C GLY A 42 25.92 -1.31 2.92
N THR A 43 25.53 -2.01 3.99
CA THR A 43 24.11 -2.04 4.37
C THR A 43 23.69 -0.58 4.51
N ALA A 44 22.86 -0.07 3.60
CA ALA A 44 22.25 1.24 3.78
C ALA A 44 21.66 1.26 5.19
N SER A 45 22.25 2.08 6.07
CA SER A 45 21.79 2.15 7.44
C SER A 45 20.34 2.59 7.41
N GLN A 46 19.48 2.13 8.32
CA GLN A 46 18.08 2.58 8.39
C GLN A 46 17.96 4.12 8.49
N SER A 47 19.05 4.79 8.91
CA SER A 47 19.23 6.25 8.89
C SER A 47 19.39 6.90 7.50
N GLU A 48 19.51 6.12 6.42
CA GLU A 48 19.57 6.58 5.04
C GLU A 48 18.19 6.63 4.36
N LEU A 49 17.16 6.10 5.04
CA LEU A 49 15.78 6.35 4.65
C LEU A 49 15.40 7.79 5.05
N PRO A 50 14.62 8.51 4.23
CA PRO A 50 14.14 9.83 4.61
C PRO A 50 13.38 9.75 5.93
N THR A 51 13.65 10.69 6.84
CA THR A 51 12.91 10.84 8.10
C THR A 51 11.42 10.85 7.78
N ILE A 52 10.67 9.92 8.39
CA ILE A 52 9.21 9.92 8.31
C ILE A 52 8.71 11.05 9.20
N TRP A 53 8.54 12.22 8.61
CA TRP A 53 7.87 13.34 9.26
C TRP A 53 6.40 12.97 9.46
N GLY A 54 5.97 12.78 10.71
CA GLY A 54 4.59 12.44 11.06
C GLY A 54 4.41 11.14 11.84
N ALA A 55 5.47 10.39 12.16
CA ALA A 55 5.36 9.24 13.06
C ALA A 55 4.86 9.71 14.44
N GLY A 56 3.70 9.20 14.87
CA GLY A 56 3.04 9.61 16.12
C GLY A 56 2.33 10.97 16.05
N TRP A 57 2.18 11.55 14.86
CA TRP A 57 1.39 12.77 14.72
C TRP A 57 -0.10 12.48 14.91
N GLU A 58 -0.74 13.26 15.77
CA GLU A 58 -2.19 13.30 15.95
C GLU A 58 -2.62 14.77 16.09
N PRO A 59 -3.73 15.21 15.48
CA PRO A 59 -4.24 16.55 15.72
C PRO A 59 -4.69 16.71 17.17
N SER A 60 -4.35 17.84 17.81
CA SER A 60 -4.70 18.13 19.20
C SER A 60 -6.19 18.35 19.42
N SER A 61 -6.93 18.75 18.38
CA SER A 61 -8.36 18.96 18.40
C SER A 61 -8.97 18.73 17.02
N ALA A 62 -10.29 18.56 16.99
CA ALA A 62 -11.04 18.56 15.74
C ALA A 62 -10.86 19.89 15.00
N LEU A 63 -10.80 19.83 13.67
CA LEU A 63 -10.89 21.01 12.81
C LEU A 63 -12.33 21.49 12.72
N GLU A 64 -12.54 22.76 12.37
CA GLU A 64 -13.87 23.27 12.03
C GLU A 64 -14.04 23.24 10.52
N PHE A 65 -15.04 22.49 10.03
CA PHE A 65 -15.34 22.43 8.61
C PHE A 65 -16.43 23.46 8.27
N PRO A 66 -16.17 24.43 7.36
CA PRO A 66 -17.18 25.40 6.96
C PRO A 66 -18.34 24.74 6.20
N THR A 67 -18.10 23.58 5.59
CA THR A 67 -19.10 22.72 4.95
C THR A 67 -18.83 21.26 5.31
N PRO A 68 -19.85 20.41 5.49
CA PRO A 68 -19.65 18.99 5.74
C PRO A 68 -18.77 18.34 4.66
N LEU A 69 -17.81 17.52 5.08
CA LEU A 69 -16.93 16.77 4.20
C LEU A 69 -17.67 15.53 3.69
N ASN A 70 -17.74 15.33 2.38
CA ASN A 70 -18.28 14.10 1.81
C ASN A 70 -17.36 12.92 2.16
N SER A 71 -17.93 11.84 2.69
CA SER A 71 -17.18 10.67 3.14
C SER A 71 -16.50 9.91 2.01
N SER A 72 -17.14 9.80 0.84
CA SER A 72 -16.52 9.13 -0.32
C SER A 72 -15.29 9.90 -0.81
N TRP A 73 -15.35 11.24 -0.81
CA TRP A 73 -14.19 12.06 -1.17
C TRP A 73 -13.04 11.92 -0.17
N ALA A 74 -13.35 11.84 1.13
CA ALA A 74 -12.34 11.61 2.16
C ALA A 74 -11.67 10.23 1.99
N ARG A 75 -12.47 9.20 1.68
CA ARG A 75 -11.99 7.84 1.41
C ARG A 75 -11.10 7.79 0.17
N ASP A 76 -11.53 8.41 -0.94
CA ASP A 76 -10.76 8.44 -2.19
C ASP A 76 -9.40 9.10 -1.98
N GLU A 77 -9.37 10.21 -1.24
CA GLU A 77 -8.15 10.95 -0.95
C GLU A 77 -7.19 10.17 -0.05
N LEU A 78 -7.73 9.46 0.95
CA LEU A 78 -6.98 8.55 1.80
C LEU A 78 -6.35 7.42 0.96
N LEU A 79 -7.13 6.75 0.11
CA LEU A 79 -6.63 5.65 -0.70
C LEU A 79 -5.62 6.11 -1.74
N ARG A 80 -5.81 7.31 -2.33
CA ARG A 80 -4.81 7.95 -3.19
C ARG A 80 -3.49 8.15 -2.44
N PHE A 81 -3.55 8.70 -1.22
CA PHE A 81 -2.35 8.89 -0.39
C PHE A 81 -1.64 7.55 -0.07
N VAL A 82 -2.42 6.51 0.25
CA VAL A 82 -1.88 5.16 0.51
C VAL A 82 -1.22 4.59 -0.74
N ALA A 83 -1.86 4.67 -1.91
CA ALA A 83 -1.32 4.17 -3.18
C ALA A 83 0.02 4.83 -3.57
N GLU A 84 0.18 6.13 -3.29
CA GLU A 84 1.40 6.89 -3.63
C GLU A 84 2.60 6.53 -2.74
N ARG A 85 2.36 6.08 -1.51
CA ARG A 85 3.41 5.88 -0.49
C ARG A 85 3.64 4.45 -0.05
N HIS A 86 2.62 3.60 -0.12
CA HIS A 86 2.62 2.28 0.47
C HIS A 86 2.30 1.23 -0.59
N ASP A 87 3.35 0.57 -1.09
CA ASP A 87 3.30 -0.40 -2.18
C ASP A 87 2.69 -1.74 -1.69
N GLY A 88 1.37 -1.78 -1.50
CA GLY A 88 0.61 -3.03 -1.24
C GLY A 88 -0.41 -3.04 -0.10
N HIS A 89 -0.64 -1.92 0.60
CA HIS A 89 -1.59 -1.87 1.75
C HIS A 89 -2.93 -1.19 1.45
N LEU A 90 -3.23 -0.97 0.16
CA LEU A 90 -4.44 -0.27 -0.26
C LEU A 90 -5.73 -1.04 0.10
N ASP A 91 -5.73 -2.37 -0.09
CA ASP A 91 -6.90 -3.20 0.21
C ASP A 91 -7.22 -3.20 1.70
N THR A 92 -6.20 -3.31 2.57
CA THR A 92 -6.40 -3.26 4.03
C THR A 92 -7.00 -1.92 4.47
N ALA A 93 -6.47 -0.81 3.94
CA ALA A 93 -7.00 0.52 4.23
C ALA A 93 -8.46 0.67 3.75
N ALA A 94 -8.76 0.21 2.54
CA ALA A 94 -10.11 0.24 1.98
C ALA A 94 -11.10 -0.58 2.81
N SER A 95 -10.76 -1.84 3.12
CA SER A 95 -11.63 -2.74 3.91
C SER A 95 -11.88 -2.20 5.31
N CYS A 96 -10.84 -1.69 5.99
CA CYS A 96 -10.99 -1.11 7.31
C CYS A 96 -11.98 0.07 7.31
N TRP A 97 -11.93 0.93 6.29
CA TRP A 97 -12.87 2.05 6.19
C TRP A 97 -14.30 1.56 5.96
N ASP A 98 -14.49 0.59 5.07
CA ASP A 98 -15.79 0.08 4.69
C ASP A 98 -16.49 -0.66 5.84
N GLU A 99 -15.73 -1.43 6.65
CA GLU A 99 -16.23 -2.14 7.83
C GLU A 99 -16.67 -1.20 8.96
N MET A 100 -16.09 0.00 9.05
CA MET A 100 -16.42 0.98 10.08
C MET A 100 -17.76 1.69 9.86
N GLY A 101 -18.41 1.52 8.71
CA GLY A 101 -19.73 2.10 8.44
C GLY A 101 -19.73 3.62 8.52
N ALA A 102 -18.78 4.26 7.81
CA ALA A 102 -18.66 5.72 7.75
C ALA A 102 -20.00 6.38 7.36
N PRO A 103 -20.39 7.51 7.99
CA PRO A 103 -21.55 8.29 7.56
C PRO A 103 -21.33 8.86 6.15
N GLU A 104 -22.39 9.30 5.47
CA GLU A 104 -22.32 9.95 4.15
C GLU A 104 -21.50 11.26 4.16
N SER A 105 -21.50 11.97 5.28
CA SER A 105 -20.73 13.20 5.44
C SER A 105 -20.25 13.38 6.88
N PHE A 106 -19.17 14.13 7.03
CA PHE A 106 -18.56 14.44 8.31
C PHE A 106 -18.59 15.94 8.60
N GLY A 107 -18.92 16.29 9.84
CA GLY A 107 -18.44 17.53 10.44
C GLY A 107 -17.02 17.33 10.99
N GLY A 108 -16.40 18.42 11.43
CA GLY A 108 -15.04 18.36 11.96
C GLY A 108 -14.86 17.40 13.15
N VAL A 109 -15.77 17.44 14.12
CA VAL A 109 -15.72 16.57 15.31
C VAL A 109 -15.95 15.10 14.93
N SER A 110 -16.92 14.81 14.05
CA SER A 110 -17.17 13.42 13.65
C SER A 110 -16.03 12.86 12.80
N PHE A 111 -15.43 13.67 11.92
CA PHE A 111 -14.26 13.25 11.16
C PHE A 111 -13.05 12.97 12.05
N TYR A 112 -12.84 13.80 13.08
CA TYR A 112 -11.76 13.61 14.05
C TYR A 112 -11.91 12.28 14.82
N GLN A 113 -13.09 12.03 15.38
CA GLN A 113 -13.37 10.79 16.12
C GLN A 113 -13.30 9.55 15.20
N PHE A 114 -13.82 9.68 13.98
CA PHE A 114 -13.72 8.63 12.97
C PHE A 114 -12.26 8.32 12.62
N SER A 115 -11.45 9.34 12.33
CA SER A 115 -10.03 9.18 11.97
C SER A 115 -9.23 8.50 13.09
N LYS A 116 -9.50 8.83 14.35
CA LYS A 116 -8.87 8.16 15.50
C LYS A 116 -9.24 6.68 15.58
N SER A 117 -10.53 6.39 15.38
CA SER A 117 -11.03 5.01 15.38
C SER A 117 -10.41 4.21 14.23
N TYR A 118 -10.33 4.82 13.05
CA TYR A 118 -9.76 4.24 11.84
C TYR A 118 -8.28 3.87 11.99
N VAL A 119 -7.47 4.77 12.54
CA VAL A 119 -6.05 4.47 12.81
C VAL A 119 -5.88 3.39 13.89
N SER A 120 -6.84 3.26 14.81
CA SER A 120 -6.80 2.24 15.86
C SER A 120 -7.25 0.85 15.38
N SER A 121 -7.98 0.77 14.27
CA SER A 121 -8.45 -0.49 13.66
C SER A 121 -7.58 -1.00 12.52
N LEU A 122 -6.65 -0.17 12.04
CA LEU A 122 -5.62 -0.48 11.04
C LEU A 122 -4.47 -1.32 11.64
#